data_AF-A0A6G3XD11-F1
#
_entry.id   AF-A0A6G3XD11-F1
#
_cell.length_a   1.000
_cell.length_b   1.000
_cell.length_c   1.000
_cell.angle_alpha   90.00
_cell.angle_beta   90.00
_cell.angle_gamma   90.00
#
_symmetry.space_group_name_H-M   'P 1'
#
loop_
_entity.id
_entity.type
_entity.pdbx_description
1 polymer ?
#
loop_
_entity_poly.entity_id
_entity_poly.type
_entity_poly.pdbx_seq_one_letter_code
_entity_poly.pdbx_strand_id
1 'polypeptide(L)' 'MAALRRRSVGYVFQDYNLIPALTAAENIALPRELDGVSARRARKEALAALAELKLTEIADRFPDEMSGGQQQRVA' A
#
# COMPACT_ATOMS: atom_id res chain seq x y z
N MET A 1 24.76 -4.07 -26.83
CA MET A 1 23.34 -3.83 -27.20
C MET A 1 22.49 -4.75 -26.33
N ALA A 2 22.11 -4.28 -25.15
CA ALA A 2 21.55 -5.12 -24.08
C ALA A 2 20.16 -5.64 -24.43
N ALA A 3 20.05 -6.96 -24.52
CA ALA A 3 18.84 -7.68 -24.86
C ALA A 3 17.89 -7.79 -23.66
N LEU A 4 16.61 -7.55 -23.96
CA LEU A 4 15.45 -8.15 -23.30
C LEU A 4 15.15 -7.75 -21.85
N ARG A 5 14.72 -6.50 -21.71
CA ARG A 5 13.91 -6.01 -20.59
C ARG A 5 12.47 -6.50 -20.77
N ARG A 6 12.17 -7.72 -20.32
CA ARG A 6 10.79 -8.22 -20.20
C ARG A 6 10.74 -9.30 -19.12
N ARG A 7 9.86 -9.12 -18.13
CA ARG A 7 9.65 -9.95 -16.92
C ARG A 7 10.44 -9.49 -15.69
N SER A 8 10.06 -8.30 -15.23
CA SER A 8 10.02 -7.82 -13.84
C SER A 8 9.77 -6.34 -14.02
N VAL A 9 8.54 -5.87 -13.79
CA VAL A 9 8.31 -4.44 -13.67
C VAL A 9 9.11 -4.02 -12.43
N GLY A 10 10.35 -3.57 -12.66
CA GLY A 10 11.18 -2.97 -11.64
C GLY A 10 10.55 -1.64 -11.31
N TYR A 11 9.67 -1.62 -10.32
CA TYR A 11 9.19 -0.40 -9.71
C TYR A 11 10.40 0.21 -8.99
N VAL A 12 10.78 1.42 -9.42
CA VAL A 12 11.76 2.23 -8.70
C VAL A 12 11.02 2.75 -7.47
N PHE A 13 11.32 2.18 -6.30
CA PHE A 13 10.84 2.69 -5.02
C PHE A 13 11.60 3.98 -4.71
N GLN A 14 11.00 5.11 -5.05
CA GLN A 14 11.37 6.38 -4.43
C GLN A 14 10.21 6.85 -3.57
N ASP A 15 10.53 6.84 -2.28
CA ASP A 15 9.82 7.23 -1.07
C ASP A 15 8.61 6.36 -0.63
N TYR A 16 8.80 5.73 0.54
CA TYR A 16 7.83 5.07 1.43
C TYR A 16 7.41 3.60 1.20
N ASN A 17 8.08 2.76 0.37
CA ASN A 17 7.75 1.32 0.21
C ASN A 17 6.27 1.00 -0.18
N LEU A 18 5.46 2.00 -0.53
CA LEU A 18 4.08 1.81 -0.93
C LEU A 18 3.99 1.32 -2.39
N ILE A 19 3.01 0.48 -2.67
CA ILE A 19 2.63 0.05 -4.01
C ILE A 19 1.71 1.12 -4.61
N PRO A 20 2.12 1.83 -5.68
CA PRO A 20 1.37 2.96 -6.22
C PRO A 20 0.00 2.59 -6.79
N ALA A 21 -0.17 1.33 -7.21
CA ALA A 21 -1.43 0.83 -7.78
C ALA A 21 -2.45 0.39 -6.73
N LEU A 22 -2.11 0.50 -5.44
CA LEU A 22 -2.95 0.11 -4.32
C LEU A 22 -3.29 1.33 -3.48
N THR A 23 -4.50 1.36 -2.92
CA THR A 23 -4.92 2.35 -1.94
C THR A 23 -4.15 2.18 -0.61
N ALA A 24 -4.24 3.15 0.29
CA ALA A 24 -3.64 3.05 1.63
C ALA A 24 -4.13 1.81 2.39
N ALA A 25 -5.44 1.52 2.35
CA ALA A 25 -6.00 0.33 2.97
C ALA A 25 -5.50 -0.97 2.34
N GLU A 26 -5.32 -1.01 1.02
CA GLU A 26 -4.80 -2.18 0.31
C GLU A 26 -3.31 -2.39 0.56
N ASN A 27 -2.51 -1.32 0.64
CA ASN A 27 -1.11 -1.40 1.03
C ASN A 27 -0.93 -2.01 2.42
N ILE A 28 -1.79 -1.64 3.38
CA ILE A 28 -1.76 -2.20 4.75
C ILE A 28 -2.34 -3.62 4.78
N ALA A 29 -3.35 -3.92 3.97
CA ALA A 29 -4.00 -5.24 3.93
C ALA A 29 -3.14 -6.31 3.23
N LEU A 30 -2.38 -5.93 2.20
CA LEU A 30 -1.67 -6.85 1.32
C LEU A 30 -0.76 -7.85 2.06
N PRO A 31 0.09 -7.47 3.04
CA PRO A 31 0.89 -8.44 3.78
C PRO A 31 0.04 -9.51 4.47
N ARG A 32 -1.12 -9.15 5.02
CA ARG A 32 -2.04 -10.10 5.66
C ARG A 32 -2.69 -11.02 4.65
N GLU A 33 -3.05 -10.52 3.48
CA GLU A 33 -3.56 -11.35 2.38
C GLU A 33 -2.52 -12.38 1.93
N LEU A 34 -1.25 -11.98 1.84
CA LEU A 34 -0.13 -12.86 1.53
C LEU A 34 0.14 -13.89 2.64
N ASP A 35 -0.14 -13.55 3.91
CA ASP A 35 -0.15 -14.48 5.05
C ASP A 35 -1.35 -15.45 5.04
N GLY A 36 -2.23 -15.39 4.04
CA GLY A 36 -3.39 -16.26 3.87
C GLY A 36 -4.66 -15.78 4.59
N VAL A 37 -4.67 -14.55 5.11
CA VAL A 37 -5.88 -13.93 5.67
C VAL A 37 -6.81 -13.56 4.52
N SER A 38 -8.09 -13.90 4.62
CA SER A 38 -9.08 -13.49 3.61
C SER A 38 -9.07 -11.97 3.40
N ALA A 39 -9.18 -11.51 2.15
CA ALA A 39 -9.18 -10.09 1.79
C ALA A 39 -10.18 -9.26 2.62
N ARG A 40 -11.38 -9.79 2.89
CA ARG A 40 -12.37 -9.11 3.75
C ARG A 40 -11.84 -8.84 5.16
N ARG A 41 -11.15 -9.82 5.75
CA ARG A 41 -10.58 -9.70 7.11
C ARG A 41 -9.36 -8.80 7.10
N ALA A 42 -8.45 -8.97 6.14
CA ALA A 42 -7.27 -8.12 5.98
C ALA A 42 -7.66 -6.65 5.80
N ARG A 43 -8.66 -6.36 4.96
CA ARG A 43 -9.20 -5.00 4.78
C ARG A 43 -9.80 -4.44 6.08
N LYS A 44 -10.52 -5.25 6.87
CA LYS A 44 -11.06 -4.81 8.15
C LYS A 44 -9.95 -4.44 9.15
N GLU A 45 -8.89 -5.25 9.21
CA GLU A 45 -7.72 -5.00 10.05
C GLU A 45 -6.95 -3.76 9.58
N ALA A 46 -6.82 -3.56 8.27
CA ALA A 46 -6.22 -2.36 7.69
C ALA A 46 -7.00 -1.07 8.03
N LEU A 47 -8.33 -1.10 7.94
CA LEU A 47 -9.17 0.03 8.34
C LEU A 47 -9.06 0.35 9.84
N ALA A 48 -8.91 -0.69 10.69
CA ALA A 48 -8.68 -0.48 12.12
C ALA A 48 -7.32 0.18 12.39
N ALA A 49 -6.26 -0.28 11.72
CA ALA A 49 -4.92 0.33 11.82
C ALA A 49 -4.94 1.81 11.36
N LEU A 50 -5.63 2.11 10.25
CA LEU A 50 -5.81 3.50 9.80
C LEU A 50 -6.59 4.35 10.81
N ALA A 51 -7.60 3.79 11.48
CA ALA A 51 -8.34 4.50 12.52
C ALA A 51 -7.46 4.85 13.73
N GLU A 52 -6.58 3.94 14.15
CA GLU A 52 -5.61 4.19 15.23
C GLU A 52 -4.64 5.32 14.88
N LEU A 53 -4.24 5.41 13.60
CA LEU A 53 -3.38 6.47 13.07
C LEU A 53 -4.12 7.78 12.76
N LYS A 54 -5.45 7.81 12.92
CA LYS A 54 -6.34 8.92 12.49
C LYS A 54 -6.16 9.25 11.00
N LEU A 55 -6.15 8.22 10.16
CA LEU A 55 -5.94 8.25 8.71
C LEU A 55 -7.07 7.54 7.95
N THR A 56 -8.23 7.32 8.57
CA THR A 56 -9.38 6.68 7.92
C THR A 56 -9.87 7.42 6.67
N GLU A 57 -9.70 8.75 6.62
CA GLU A 57 -10.10 9.60 5.49
C GLU A 57 -9.26 9.41 4.22
N ILE A 58 -8.11 8.74 4.35
CA ILE A 58 -7.23 8.40 3.22
C ILE A 58 -7.24 6.91 2.89
N ALA A 59 -8.12 6.12 3.50
CA ALA A 59 -8.15 4.67 3.33
C ALA A 59 -8.24 4.23 1.86
N ASP A 60 -9.06 4.94 1.07
CA ASP A 60 -9.29 4.65 -0.34
C ASP A 60 -8.44 5.53 -1.28
N ARG A 61 -7.47 6.27 -0.75
CA ARG A 61 -6.54 7.10 -1.54
C ARG A 61 -5.34 6.31 -1.98
N PHE A 62 -4.88 6.60 -3.19
CA PHE A 62 -3.60 6.11 -3.71
C PHE A 62 -2.44 6.93 -3.12
N PRO A 63 -1.20 6.40 -3.12
CA PRO A 63 -0.05 7.10 -2.56
C PRO A 63 0.13 8.52 -3.12
N ASP A 64 -0.06 8.75 -4.41
CA ASP A 64 0.06 10.06 -5.05
C ASP A 64 -0.99 11.09 -4.59
N GLU A 65 -2.06 10.65 -3.92
CA GLU A 65 -3.11 11.49 -3.33
C GLU A 65 -2.88 11.76 -1.83
N MET A 66 -1.77 11.26 -1.27
CA MET A 66 -1.37 11.39 0.13
C MET A 66 -0.20 12.36 0.28
N SER A 67 -0.18 13.12 1.37
CA SER A 67 1.02 13.90 1.75
C SER A 67 2.17 12.96 2.14
N GLY A 68 3.43 13.40 2.03
CA GLY A 68 4.60 12.59 2.42
C GLY A 68 4.55 12.11 3.87
N GLY A 69 4.04 12.94 4.80
CA GLY A 69 3.83 12.54 6.20
C GLY A 69 2.67 11.56 6.41
N GLN A 70 1.74 11.44 5.47
CA GLN A 70 0.74 10.37 5.44
C GLN A 70 1.33 9.10 4.83
N GLN A 71 2.08 9.20 3.74
CA GLN A 71 2.77 8.06 3.12
C GLN A 71 3.71 7.39 4.13
N GLN A 72 4.48 8.17 4.89
CA GLN A 72 5.37 7.67 5.94
C GLN A 72 4.67 6.91 7.07
N ARG A 73 3.40 7.22 7.35
CA ARG A 73 2.63 6.56 8.41
C ARG A 73 1.92 5.29 7.95
N VAL A 74 1.70 5.16 6.63
CA VAL A 74 1.06 3.98 6.01
C VAL A 74 2.11 2.92 5.65
N ALA A 75 3.34 3.35 5.35
CA ALA A 75 4.51 2.52 5.04
C ALA A 75 4.96 1.58 6.16
#